data_AF-A0A2V6D8E9-F1
#
_entry.id   AF-A0A2V6D8E9-F1
#
_cell.length_a   1.000
_cell.length_b   1.000
_cell.length_c   1.000
_cell.angle_alpha   90.00
_cell.angle_beta   90.00
_cell.angle_gamma   90.00
#
_symmetry.space_group_name_H-M   'P 1'
#
loop_
_entity.id
_entity.type
_entity.pdbx_description
1 polymer ?
#
loop_
_entity_poly.entity_id
_entity_poly.type
_entity_poly.pdbx_seq_one_letter_code
_entity_poly.pdbx_strand_id
1 'polypeptide(L)'
;MRRGRERPGQSSLRFKLIFTLEQEQASQTVVIVGLGEVGKPLSEIIKKRHRVFEVDIDLAAPVKRCDVMHICFPFRDKEFVGQVSEYIGRYQPDLTIINSTVAPGTTRRIAGESGTSVVNSPIRGKHARMREELLHYTKFIGALDPDAGKRAVEHFQGLGMKTRLLSAPEATEIAKLTETTYFGLMIAWAQEVERFSRELGVGYDEVVSFYEEIKFFPRMKYFPGVIGGHCVMPNIAILLERFPSDLLQAIVRSNMLKEKSLEP
;
A
#
# COMPACT_ATOMS: atom_id res chain seq x y z
N MET A 1 -2.11 -10.90 62.32
CA MET A 1 -1.93 -9.43 62.22
C MET A 1 -2.68 -8.91 61.00
N ARG A 2 -3.20 -7.68 61.10
CA ARG A 2 -4.32 -7.13 60.33
C ARG A 2 -4.01 -6.84 58.85
N ARG A 3 -5.09 -6.91 58.04
CA ARG A 3 -5.20 -6.50 56.63
C ARG A 3 -4.90 -5.01 56.44
N GLY A 4 -4.14 -4.66 55.41
CA GLY A 4 -4.12 -3.33 54.81
C GLY A 4 -4.76 -3.38 53.42
N ARG A 5 -5.96 -2.83 53.27
CA ARG A 5 -6.60 -2.56 51.98
C ARG A 5 -6.09 -1.21 51.47
N GLU A 6 -5.31 -1.20 50.39
CA GLU A 6 -5.14 0.01 49.59
C GLU A 6 -6.29 0.14 48.59
N ARG A 7 -6.80 1.37 48.45
CA ARG A 7 -7.99 1.70 47.65
C ARG A 7 -7.58 1.81 46.17
N PRO A 8 -8.30 1.18 45.21
CA PRO A 8 -8.08 1.44 43.79
C PRO A 8 -8.88 2.68 43.40
N GLY A 9 -8.23 3.83 43.19
CA GLY A 9 -8.99 5.02 42.83
C GLY A 9 -8.27 6.30 42.41
N GLN A 10 -6.93 6.33 42.28
CA GLN A 10 -6.25 7.59 41.93
C GLN A 10 -5.19 7.53 40.81
N SER A 11 -4.80 6.35 40.31
CA SER A 11 -3.84 6.27 39.19
C SER A 11 -4.47 6.33 37.80
N SER A 12 -5.78 6.08 37.66
CA SER A 12 -6.44 6.01 36.35
C SER A 12 -6.84 7.35 35.75
N LEU A 13 -6.90 8.43 36.55
CA LEU A 13 -7.26 9.76 36.07
C LEU A 13 -6.10 10.52 35.44
N ARG A 14 -4.84 10.25 35.82
CA ARG A 14 -3.67 10.86 35.17
C ARG A 14 -3.35 10.23 33.81
N PHE A 15 -3.69 8.95 33.61
CA PHE A 15 -3.50 8.28 32.32
C PHE A 15 -4.62 8.59 31.31
N LYS A 16 -5.82 8.95 31.78
CA LYS A 16 -6.94 9.38 30.91
C LYS A 16 -6.86 10.83 30.44
N LEU A 17 -5.98 11.65 31.02
CA LEU A 17 -5.87 13.07 30.67
C LEU A 17 -4.82 13.39 29.58
N ILE A 18 -4.14 12.37 29.04
CA ILE A 18 -3.11 12.56 27.98
C ILE A 18 -3.67 12.24 26.57
N PHE A 19 -4.89 11.70 26.46
CA PHE A 19 -5.46 11.25 25.18
C PHE A 19 -6.54 12.18 24.58
N THR A 20 -6.51 13.47 24.91
CA THR A 20 -7.42 14.45 24.29
C THR A 20 -6.77 15.82 24.19
N LEU A 21 -5.61 15.87 23.55
CA LEU A 21 -5.23 17.05 22.78
C LEU A 21 -5.40 16.63 21.32
N GLU A 22 -6.57 16.89 20.76
CA GLU A 22 -6.61 17.21 19.34
C GLU A 22 -5.69 18.41 19.18
N GLN A 23 -4.43 18.19 18.84
CA GLN A 23 -3.62 19.28 18.32
C GLN A 23 -4.36 19.74 17.07
N GLU A 24 -4.88 20.97 17.11
CA GLU A 24 -5.34 21.68 15.94
C GLU A 24 -4.15 21.79 14.98
N GLN A 25 -3.99 20.76 14.14
CA GLN A 25 -2.98 20.76 13.10
C GLN A 25 -3.36 21.83 12.10
N ALA A 26 -2.42 22.75 11.83
CA ALA A 26 -2.66 23.84 10.89
C ALA A 26 -3.13 23.29 9.54
N SER A 27 -4.13 23.95 8.96
CA SER A 27 -4.69 23.55 7.67
C SER A 27 -3.62 23.64 6.58
N GLN A 28 -3.36 22.52 5.90
CA GLN A 28 -2.39 22.42 4.81
C GLN A 28 -3.07 22.70 3.45
N THR A 29 -2.31 23.21 2.49
CA THR A 29 -2.64 23.19 1.07
C THR A 29 -2.12 21.89 0.47
N VAL A 30 -3.04 21.02 0.04
CA VAL A 30 -2.72 19.69 -0.49
C VAL A 30 -3.08 19.59 -1.96
N VAL A 31 -2.18 19.05 -2.78
CA VAL A 31 -2.44 18.72 -4.19
C VAL A 31 -2.55 17.20 -4.35
N ILE A 32 -3.54 16.72 -5.09
CA ILE A 32 -3.69 15.29 -5.39
C ILE A 32 -3.68 15.11 -6.89
N VAL A 33 -2.70 14.35 -7.38
CA VAL A 33 -2.47 14.10 -8.81
C VAL A 33 -2.93 12.69 -9.18
N GLY A 34 -3.93 12.61 -10.04
CA GLY A 34 -4.58 11.38 -10.51
C GLY A 34 -5.80 11.02 -9.65
N LEU A 35 -7.00 11.20 -10.20
CA LEU A 35 -8.29 11.06 -9.48
C LEU A 35 -9.00 9.75 -9.80
N GLY A 36 -8.24 8.68 -10.02
CA GLY A 36 -8.75 7.33 -10.16
C GLY A 36 -9.24 6.72 -8.85
N GLU A 37 -9.19 5.39 -8.76
CA GLU A 37 -9.71 4.60 -7.63
C GLU A 37 -9.04 4.90 -6.27
N VAL A 38 -7.91 5.61 -6.28
CA VAL A 38 -7.13 5.97 -5.08
C VAL A 38 -7.21 7.48 -4.79
N GLY A 39 -6.91 8.33 -5.78
CA GLY A 39 -6.79 9.76 -5.53
C GLY A 39 -8.12 10.42 -5.18
N LYS A 40 -9.23 10.01 -5.80
CA LYS A 40 -10.56 10.53 -5.48
C LYS A 40 -10.98 10.26 -4.02
N PRO A 41 -10.98 9.00 -3.53
CA PRO A 41 -11.34 8.74 -2.13
C PRO A 41 -10.34 9.35 -1.14
N LEU A 42 -9.05 9.45 -1.50
CA LEU A 42 -8.06 10.14 -0.67
C LEU A 42 -8.38 11.64 -0.56
N SER A 43 -8.76 12.28 -1.67
CA SER A 43 -9.21 13.68 -1.70
C SER A 43 -10.39 13.92 -0.77
N GLU A 44 -11.41 13.06 -0.83
CA GLU A 44 -12.60 13.14 0.04
C GLU A 44 -12.26 13.03 1.54
N ILE A 45 -11.20 12.31 1.89
CA ILE A 45 -10.72 12.22 3.27
C ILE A 45 -10.00 13.50 3.66
N ILE A 46 -9.06 13.97 2.84
CA ILE A 46 -8.19 15.11 3.13
C ILE A 46 -8.98 16.43 3.17
N LYS A 47 -9.99 16.59 2.30
CA LYS A 47 -10.88 17.77 2.25
C LYS A 47 -11.59 18.08 3.57
N LYS A 48 -11.67 17.11 4.49
CA LYS A 48 -12.28 17.31 5.82
C LYS A 48 -11.43 18.16 6.76
N ARG A 49 -10.12 18.26 6.53
CA ARG A 49 -9.18 18.95 7.44
C ARG A 49 -8.26 19.95 6.73
N HIS A 50 -8.09 19.82 5.42
CA HIS A 50 -7.11 20.59 4.65
C HIS A 50 -7.73 21.15 3.38
N ARG A 51 -7.11 22.19 2.81
CA ARG A 51 -7.48 22.77 1.52
C ARG A 51 -6.90 21.90 0.40
N VAL A 52 -7.76 21.19 -0.33
CA VAL A 52 -7.34 20.25 -1.39
C VAL A 52 -7.56 20.81 -2.77
N PHE A 53 -6.57 20.67 -3.63
CA PHE A 53 -6.67 20.87 -5.06
C PHE A 53 -6.46 19.54 -5.80
N GLU A 54 -7.38 19.23 -6.69
CA GLU A 54 -7.39 18.00 -7.46
C GLU A 54 -6.80 18.26 -8.84
N VAL A 55 -5.96 17.34 -9.32
CA VAL A 55 -5.28 17.41 -10.61
C VAL A 55 -5.46 16.09 -11.35
N ASP A 56 -5.84 16.16 -12.61
CA ASP A 56 -5.94 15.04 -13.53
C ASP A 56 -5.57 15.49 -14.95
N ILE A 57 -5.63 14.61 -15.95
CA ILE A 57 -5.23 14.89 -17.34
C ILE A 57 -5.84 16.19 -17.87
N ASP A 58 -7.14 16.39 -17.63
CA ASP A 58 -7.89 17.56 -18.10
C ASP A 58 -8.22 18.56 -16.98
N LEU A 59 -7.61 18.41 -15.81
CA LEU A 59 -7.90 19.23 -14.63
C LEU A 59 -6.60 19.72 -13.99
N ALA A 60 -6.37 21.03 -14.06
CA ALA A 60 -5.23 21.67 -13.42
C ALA A 60 -5.64 22.40 -12.14
N ALA A 61 -4.78 22.35 -11.13
CA ALA A 61 -4.94 23.13 -9.91
C ALA A 61 -4.43 24.58 -10.09
N PRO A 62 -5.19 25.62 -9.71
CA PRO A 62 -4.77 27.02 -9.79
C PRO A 62 -3.87 27.43 -8.61
N VAL A 63 -2.86 26.62 -8.31
CA VAL A 63 -1.86 26.89 -7.26
C VAL A 63 -0.45 26.70 -7.81
N LYS A 64 0.49 27.50 -7.32
CA LYS A 64 1.92 27.37 -7.66
C LYS A 64 2.72 26.61 -6.61
N ARG A 65 2.27 26.63 -5.35
CA ARG A 65 2.93 25.99 -4.20
C ARG A 65 1.92 25.24 -3.36
N CYS A 66 2.32 24.09 -2.82
CA CYS A 66 1.53 23.32 -1.86
C CYS A 66 2.43 22.75 -0.75
N ASP A 67 1.82 22.37 0.37
CA ASP A 67 2.56 21.80 1.50
C ASP A 67 2.79 20.30 1.29
N VAL A 68 1.77 19.59 0.81
CA VAL A 68 1.82 18.16 0.54
C VAL A 68 1.24 17.87 -0.85
N MET A 69 1.95 17.07 -1.64
CA MET A 69 1.45 16.57 -2.92
C MET A 69 1.37 15.04 -2.90
N HIS A 70 0.20 14.49 -3.24
CA HIS A 70 0.00 13.05 -3.39
C HIS A 70 0.04 12.65 -4.86
N ILE A 71 0.88 11.68 -5.18
CA ILE A 71 0.91 11.03 -6.49
C ILE A 71 0.10 9.74 -6.44
N CYS A 72 -0.95 9.67 -7.25
CA CYS A 72 -1.95 8.59 -7.25
C CYS A 72 -2.22 8.01 -8.65
N PHE A 73 -1.47 8.40 -9.68
CA PHE A 73 -1.63 7.86 -11.03
C PHE A 73 -0.81 6.57 -11.27
N PRO A 74 -1.19 5.73 -12.25
CA PRO A 74 -0.53 4.44 -12.48
C PRO A 74 0.96 4.56 -12.82
N PHE A 75 1.75 3.61 -12.31
CA PHE A 75 3.19 3.53 -12.60
C PHE A 75 3.47 3.06 -14.02
N ARG A 76 4.31 3.81 -14.74
CA ARG A 76 4.85 3.48 -16.05
C ARG A 76 6.35 3.74 -16.03
N ASP A 77 7.16 2.69 -15.91
CA ASP A 77 8.57 2.77 -15.51
C ASP A 77 9.38 3.87 -16.24
N LYS A 78 9.26 3.95 -17.56
CA LYS A 78 10.02 4.91 -18.38
C LYS A 78 9.58 6.37 -18.24
N GLU A 79 8.34 6.63 -17.87
CA GLU A 79 7.72 7.97 -17.90
C GLU A 79 7.48 8.53 -16.49
N PHE A 80 7.29 7.64 -15.50
CA PHE A 80 6.75 8.00 -14.19
C PHE A 80 7.61 9.02 -13.45
N VAL A 81 8.93 8.82 -13.43
CA VAL A 81 9.86 9.73 -12.73
C VAL A 81 9.80 11.13 -13.36
N GLY A 82 9.86 11.22 -14.70
CA GLY A 82 9.77 12.49 -15.41
C GLY A 82 8.44 13.22 -15.18
N GLN A 83 7.32 12.47 -15.21
CA GLN A 83 5.99 13.02 -14.92
C GLN A 83 5.90 13.57 -13.50
N VAL A 84 6.37 12.83 -12.49
CA VAL A 84 6.37 13.31 -11.10
C VAL A 84 7.26 14.55 -10.95
N SER A 85 8.45 14.57 -11.56
CA SER A 85 9.35 15.73 -11.56
C SER A 85 8.70 16.97 -12.19
N GLU A 86 7.93 16.82 -13.26
CA GLU A 86 7.16 17.93 -13.86
C GLU A 86 6.12 18.48 -12.88
N TYR A 87 5.37 17.61 -12.19
CA TYR A 87 4.40 18.04 -11.18
C TYR A 87 5.08 18.71 -9.97
N ILE A 88 6.25 18.23 -9.55
CA ILE A 88 7.06 18.87 -8.50
C ILE A 88 7.48 20.28 -8.95
N GLY A 89 7.96 20.44 -10.19
CA GLY A 89 8.32 21.75 -10.73
C GLY A 89 7.14 22.71 -10.81
N ARG A 90 5.96 22.20 -11.17
CA ARG A 90 4.72 22.98 -11.32
C ARG A 90 4.11 23.43 -9.99
N TYR A 91 4.11 22.56 -8.97
CA TYR A 91 3.39 22.76 -7.71
C TYR A 91 4.28 22.96 -6.49
N GLN A 92 5.61 22.88 -6.66
CA GLN A 92 6.64 23.16 -5.65
C GLN A 92 6.30 22.64 -4.24
N PRO A 93 5.98 21.35 -4.08
CA PRO A 93 5.55 20.79 -2.82
C PRO A 93 6.66 20.80 -1.77
N ASP A 94 6.33 21.11 -0.52
CA ASP A 94 7.27 20.91 0.60
C ASP A 94 7.49 19.42 0.90
N LEU A 95 6.51 18.56 0.59
CA LEU A 95 6.58 17.10 0.69
C LEU A 95 5.79 16.42 -0.44
N THR A 96 6.43 15.51 -1.17
CA THR A 96 5.75 14.63 -2.15
C THR A 96 5.58 13.23 -1.58
N ILE A 97 4.36 12.69 -1.64
CA ILE A 97 4.02 11.34 -1.17
C ILE A 97 3.58 10.49 -2.37
N ILE A 98 4.36 9.46 -2.69
CA ILE A 98 4.03 8.48 -3.73
C ILE A 98 3.07 7.43 -3.15
N ASN A 99 1.83 7.41 -3.62
CA ASN A 99 0.82 6.40 -3.22
C ASN A 99 0.72 5.27 -4.25
N SER A 100 1.19 5.51 -5.48
CA SER A 100 1.29 4.53 -6.55
C SER A 100 2.19 3.36 -6.15
N THR A 101 1.87 2.16 -6.62
CA THR A 101 2.80 1.03 -6.58
C THR A 101 3.90 1.28 -7.60
N VAL A 102 5.16 1.26 -7.18
CA VAL A 102 6.32 1.56 -8.04
C VAL A 102 7.42 0.52 -7.89
N ALA A 103 8.35 0.50 -8.85
CA ALA A 103 9.54 -0.36 -8.77
C ALA A 103 10.49 0.09 -7.64
N PRO A 104 11.28 -0.83 -7.03
CA PRO A 104 12.24 -0.44 -6.00
C PRO A 104 13.30 0.53 -6.54
N GLY A 105 13.52 1.63 -5.82
CA GLY A 105 14.42 2.71 -6.15
C GLY A 105 13.75 3.89 -6.88
N THR A 106 12.49 3.80 -7.30
CA THR A 106 11.79 4.90 -7.98
C THR A 106 11.74 6.15 -7.12
N THR A 107 11.36 6.04 -5.85
CA THR A 107 11.24 7.19 -4.94
C THR A 107 12.58 7.88 -4.73
N ARG A 108 13.66 7.09 -4.63
CA ARG A 108 15.02 7.63 -4.51
C ARG A 108 15.44 8.42 -5.73
N ARG A 109 15.14 7.92 -6.93
CA ARG A 109 15.41 8.61 -8.19
C ARG A 109 14.67 9.94 -8.26
N ILE A 110 13.36 9.94 -7.95
CA ILE A 110 12.56 11.18 -7.93
C ILE A 110 13.18 12.20 -6.97
N ALA A 111 13.49 11.81 -5.73
CA ALA A 111 14.11 12.71 -4.75
C ALA A 111 15.47 13.26 -5.22
N GLY A 112 16.30 12.43 -5.85
CA GLY A 112 17.59 12.83 -6.38
C GLY A 112 17.50 13.78 -7.57
N GLU A 113 16.57 13.53 -8.49
CA GLU A 113 16.35 14.36 -9.69
C GLU A 113 15.66 15.70 -9.36
N SER A 114 14.73 15.70 -8.39
CA SER A 114 14.01 16.91 -7.99
C SER A 114 14.75 17.75 -6.94
N GLY A 115 15.63 17.13 -6.14
CA GLY A 115 16.23 17.77 -4.96
C GLY A 115 15.23 18.09 -3.85
N THR A 116 14.05 17.45 -3.83
CA THR A 116 12.98 17.72 -2.86
C THR A 116 12.72 16.55 -1.92
N SER A 117 11.94 16.79 -0.86
CA SER A 117 11.50 15.73 0.05
C SER A 117 10.44 14.85 -0.60
N VAL A 118 10.78 13.58 -0.83
CA VAL A 118 9.87 12.58 -1.40
C VAL A 118 9.85 11.34 -0.51
N VAL A 119 8.65 10.81 -0.25
CA VAL A 119 8.44 9.57 0.50
C VAL A 119 7.55 8.62 -0.28
N ASN A 120 7.73 7.32 -0.04
CA ASN A 120 6.85 6.29 -0.58
C ASN A 120 5.87 5.83 0.50
N SER A 121 4.58 5.88 0.20
CA SER A 121 3.53 5.32 1.04
C SER A 121 2.46 4.65 0.18
N PRO A 122 2.74 3.43 -0.32
CA PRO A 122 1.88 2.78 -1.30
C PRO A 122 0.51 2.47 -0.72
N ILE A 123 -0.49 2.41 -1.58
CA ILE A 123 -1.88 2.19 -1.15
C ILE A 123 -2.15 0.73 -0.80
N ARG A 124 -3.04 0.52 0.18
CA ARG A 124 -3.55 -0.80 0.58
C ARG A 124 -5.06 -0.70 0.74
N GLY A 125 -5.78 -1.70 0.24
CA GLY A 125 -7.23 -1.72 0.30
C GLY A 125 -7.89 -2.30 -0.93
N LYS A 126 -9.19 -2.57 -0.81
CA LYS A 126 -10.06 -2.93 -1.93
C LYS A 126 -10.62 -1.67 -2.56
N HIS A 127 -10.41 -1.48 -3.87
CA HIS A 127 -10.85 -0.30 -4.61
C HIS A 127 -12.34 0.00 -4.45
N ALA A 128 -13.20 -1.02 -4.45
CA ALA A 128 -14.65 -0.89 -4.27
C ALA A 128 -15.08 -0.19 -2.96
N ARG A 129 -14.23 -0.15 -1.93
CA ARG A 129 -14.49 0.54 -0.65
C ARG A 129 -13.27 1.33 -0.17
N MET A 130 -12.51 1.88 -1.12
CA MET A 130 -11.18 2.45 -0.84
C MET A 130 -11.19 3.46 0.30
N ARG A 131 -12.21 4.33 0.40
CA ARG A 131 -12.32 5.30 1.50
C ARG A 131 -12.28 4.67 2.90
N GLU A 132 -12.99 3.57 3.11
CA GLU A 132 -13.00 2.84 4.38
C GLU A 132 -11.66 2.12 4.59
N GLU A 133 -11.14 1.50 3.54
CA GLU A 133 -9.91 0.71 3.58
C GLU A 133 -8.67 1.59 3.86
N LEU A 134 -8.65 2.84 3.36
CA LEU A 134 -7.61 3.84 3.63
C LEU A 134 -7.52 4.21 5.11
N LEU A 135 -8.66 4.28 5.80
CA LEU A 135 -8.71 4.56 7.24
C LEU A 135 -8.47 3.28 8.07
N HIS A 136 -8.79 2.12 7.50
CA HIS A 136 -8.66 0.84 8.18
C HIS A 136 -7.20 0.36 8.27
N TYR A 137 -6.44 0.39 7.16
CA TYR A 137 -5.08 -0.12 7.12
C TYR A 137 -4.04 0.91 7.55
N THR A 138 -2.95 0.42 8.15
CA THR A 138 -1.80 1.24 8.46
C THR A 138 -1.13 1.75 7.19
N LYS A 139 -0.89 3.05 7.11
CA LYS A 139 -0.03 3.72 6.12
C LYS A 139 1.43 3.49 6.47
N PHE A 140 2.06 2.57 5.75
CA PHE A 140 3.50 2.39 5.81
C PHE A 140 4.19 3.50 5.02
N ILE A 141 5.22 4.10 5.58
CA ILE A 141 5.96 5.22 4.99
C ILE A 141 7.42 4.79 4.89
N GLY A 142 8.03 4.96 3.73
CA GLY A 142 9.47 4.80 3.52
C GLY A 142 10.03 6.14 3.05
N ALA A 143 11.06 6.63 3.74
CA ALA A 143 11.65 7.94 3.48
C ALA A 143 13.17 7.82 3.42
N LEU A 144 13.82 8.62 2.58
CA LEU A 144 15.29 8.77 2.59
C LEU A 144 15.74 9.64 3.75
N ASP A 145 14.98 10.70 3.99
CA ASP A 145 15.21 11.70 5.01
C ASP A 145 14.25 11.46 6.19
N PRO A 146 14.76 11.30 7.43
CA PRO A 146 13.94 11.12 8.62
C PRO A 146 12.92 12.25 8.83
N ASP A 147 13.26 13.49 8.50
CA ASP A 147 12.37 14.65 8.71
C ASP A 147 11.19 14.62 7.73
N ALA A 148 11.43 14.33 6.44
CA ALA A 148 10.38 14.06 5.47
C ALA A 148 9.46 12.91 5.92
N GLY A 149 10.04 11.82 6.45
CA GLY A 149 9.31 10.70 7.03
C GLY A 149 8.40 11.11 8.18
N LYS A 150 8.91 11.94 9.09
CA LYS A 150 8.15 12.48 10.24
C LYS A 150 7.00 13.37 9.79
N ARG A 151 7.22 14.27 8.83
CA ARG A 151 6.16 15.13 8.26
C ARG A 151 5.05 14.30 7.59
N ALA A 152 5.40 13.21 6.90
CA ALA A 152 4.42 12.29 6.34
C ALA A 152 3.62 11.55 7.44
N VAL A 153 4.28 11.14 8.53
CA VAL A 153 3.62 10.53 9.69
C VAL A 153 2.61 11.51 10.30
N GLU A 154 3.03 12.74 10.57
CA GLU A 154 2.19 13.80 11.14
C GLU A 154 1.00 14.13 10.22
N HIS A 155 1.23 14.23 8.91
CA HIS A 155 0.18 14.45 7.92
C HIS A 155 -0.88 13.34 7.96
N PHE A 156 -0.49 12.06 7.87
CA PHE A 156 -1.45 10.96 7.86
C PHE A 156 -2.15 10.74 9.21
N GLN A 157 -1.44 10.90 10.34
CA GLN A 157 -2.06 10.83 11.67
C GLN A 157 -3.05 11.97 11.89
N GLY A 158 -2.75 13.16 11.35
CA GLY A 158 -3.65 14.29 11.26
C GLY A 158 -4.97 13.99 10.54
N LEU A 159 -5.00 13.00 9.66
CA LEU A 159 -6.19 12.53 8.95
C LEU A 159 -6.89 11.38 9.67
N GLY A 160 -6.42 10.98 10.86
CA GLY A 160 -6.94 9.84 11.61
C GLY A 160 -6.44 8.47 11.13
N MET A 161 -5.37 8.42 10.33
CA MET A 161 -4.81 7.16 9.84
C MET A 161 -3.73 6.62 10.79
N LYS A 162 -3.66 5.29 10.90
CA LYS A 162 -2.54 4.61 11.57
C LYS A 162 -1.31 4.68 10.65
N THR A 163 -0.14 4.94 11.21
CA THR A 163 1.10 5.06 10.43
C THR A 163 2.22 4.16 10.97
N ARG A 164 3.15 3.79 10.10
CA ARG A 164 4.40 3.12 10.48
C ARG A 164 5.53 3.56 9.54
N LEU A 165 6.55 4.18 10.09
CA LEU A 165 7.75 4.56 9.35
C LEU A 165 8.70 3.34 9.23
N LEU A 166 9.18 3.07 8.01
CA LEU A 166 10.19 2.07 7.70
C LEU A 166 11.54 2.74 7.42
N SER A 167 12.59 1.93 7.33
CA SER A 167 13.98 2.40 7.24
C SER A 167 14.35 3.09 5.92
N ALA A 168 13.62 2.84 4.83
CA ALA A 168 13.90 3.38 3.51
C ALA A 168 12.67 3.32 2.59
N PRO A 169 12.61 4.11 1.50
CA PRO A 169 11.57 3.98 0.48
C PRO A 169 11.56 2.58 -0.16
N GLU A 170 12.73 1.99 -0.41
CA GLU A 170 12.83 0.66 -1.00
C GLU A 170 12.14 -0.41 -0.14
N ALA A 171 12.13 -0.22 1.18
CA ALA A 171 11.44 -1.13 2.09
C ALA A 171 9.92 -1.11 1.88
N THR A 172 9.32 0.06 1.65
CA THR A 172 7.88 0.13 1.34
C THR A 172 7.57 -0.25 -0.11
N GLU A 173 8.45 0.08 -1.06
CA GLU A 173 8.31 -0.30 -2.48
C GLU A 173 8.28 -1.83 -2.62
N ILE A 174 9.27 -2.52 -2.04
CA ILE A 174 9.33 -3.99 -2.11
C ILE A 174 8.22 -4.64 -1.28
N ALA A 175 7.86 -4.08 -0.12
CA ALA A 175 6.78 -4.61 0.71
C ALA A 175 5.45 -4.64 -0.06
N LYS A 176 5.14 -3.59 -0.83
CA LYS A 176 3.90 -3.54 -1.60
C LYS A 176 3.85 -4.61 -2.69
N LEU A 177 4.94 -4.77 -3.43
CA LEU A 177 5.04 -5.77 -4.49
C LEU A 177 4.93 -7.18 -3.91
N THR A 178 5.72 -7.47 -2.87
CA THR A 178 5.79 -8.79 -2.26
C THR A 178 4.54 -9.18 -1.48
N GLU A 179 3.79 -8.24 -0.89
CA GLU A 179 2.49 -8.51 -0.26
C GLU A 179 1.53 -9.19 -1.25
N THR A 180 1.40 -8.64 -2.44
CA THR A 180 0.51 -9.19 -3.48
C THR A 180 1.09 -10.43 -4.15
N THR A 181 2.40 -10.51 -4.30
CA THR A 181 3.08 -11.69 -4.84
C THR A 181 2.93 -12.89 -3.91
N TYR A 182 2.99 -12.69 -2.59
CA TYR A 182 2.73 -13.74 -1.61
C TYR A 182 1.30 -14.31 -1.76
N PHE A 183 0.31 -13.45 -1.99
CA PHE A 183 -1.05 -13.90 -2.33
C PHE A 183 -1.09 -14.72 -3.63
N GLY A 184 -0.37 -14.28 -4.66
CA GLY A 184 -0.21 -15.02 -5.92
C GLY A 184 0.44 -16.39 -5.74
N LEU A 185 1.47 -16.49 -4.89
CA LEU A 185 2.13 -17.76 -4.57
C LEU A 185 1.16 -18.77 -3.98
N MET A 186 0.32 -18.34 -3.04
CA MET A 186 -0.67 -19.22 -2.42
C MET A 186 -1.72 -19.73 -3.42
N ILE A 187 -2.15 -18.88 -4.36
CA ILE A 187 -3.05 -19.31 -5.45
C ILE A 187 -2.34 -20.25 -6.41
N ALA A 188 -1.10 -19.96 -6.81
CA ALA A 188 -0.32 -20.82 -7.69
C ALA A 188 -0.09 -22.21 -7.07
N TRP A 189 0.14 -22.28 -5.76
CA TRP A 189 0.20 -23.55 -5.04
C TRP A 189 -1.14 -24.31 -5.10
N ALA A 190 -2.27 -23.63 -4.89
CA ALA A 190 -3.59 -24.23 -5.05
C ALA A 190 -3.81 -24.77 -6.48
N GLN A 191 -3.42 -24.00 -7.51
CA GLN A 191 -3.47 -24.43 -8.91
C GLN A 191 -2.60 -25.68 -9.18
N GLU A 192 -1.43 -25.78 -8.55
CA GLU A 192 -0.55 -26.96 -8.66
C GLU A 192 -1.20 -28.19 -8.04
N VAL A 193 -1.73 -28.08 -6.81
CA VAL A 193 -2.41 -29.18 -6.13
C VAL A 193 -3.65 -29.63 -6.92
N GLU A 194 -4.42 -28.71 -7.50
CA GLU A 194 -5.56 -29.04 -8.37
C GLU A 194 -5.11 -29.87 -9.59
N ARG A 195 -3.95 -29.58 -10.19
CA ARG A 195 -3.42 -30.39 -11.29
C ARG A 195 -3.07 -31.81 -10.85
N PHE A 196 -2.45 -31.98 -9.68
CA PHE A 196 -2.18 -33.31 -9.12
C PHE A 196 -3.48 -34.08 -8.84
N SER A 197 -4.46 -33.41 -8.23
CA SER A 197 -5.77 -33.98 -7.95
C SER A 197 -6.45 -34.48 -9.23
N ARG A 198 -6.41 -33.69 -10.31
CA ARG A 198 -6.98 -34.06 -11.61
C ARG A 198 -6.26 -35.26 -12.23
N GLU A 199 -4.93 -35.32 -12.17
CA GLU A 199 -4.15 -36.44 -12.71
C GLU A 199 -4.46 -37.76 -11.99
N LEU A 200 -4.71 -37.70 -10.68
CA LEU A 200 -5.04 -38.87 -9.86
C LEU A 200 -6.54 -39.18 -9.78
N GLY A 201 -7.40 -38.35 -10.36
CA GLY A 201 -8.87 -38.52 -10.33
C GLY A 201 -9.51 -38.27 -8.96
N VAL A 202 -8.88 -37.46 -8.10
CA VAL A 202 -9.38 -37.11 -6.75
C VAL A 202 -9.79 -35.64 -6.66
N GLY A 203 -10.57 -35.27 -5.65
CA GLY A 203 -11.04 -33.90 -5.46
C GLY A 203 -9.99 -32.98 -4.82
N TYR A 204 -9.81 -31.76 -5.34
CA TYR A 204 -8.94 -30.74 -4.72
C TYR A 204 -9.33 -30.47 -3.26
N ASP A 205 -10.63 -30.24 -3.00
CA ASP A 205 -11.14 -29.95 -1.66
C ASP A 205 -10.90 -31.09 -0.66
N GLU A 206 -10.98 -32.34 -1.13
CA GLU A 206 -10.66 -33.52 -0.34
C GLU A 206 -9.17 -33.52 0.06
N VAL A 207 -8.27 -33.29 -0.91
CA VAL A 207 -6.82 -33.24 -0.66
C VAL A 207 -6.45 -32.14 0.33
N VAL A 208 -6.96 -30.91 0.13
CA VAL A 208 -6.61 -29.78 1.01
C VAL A 208 -7.30 -29.81 2.37
N SER A 209 -8.36 -30.62 2.55
CA SER A 209 -8.98 -30.82 3.86
C SER A 209 -7.98 -31.37 4.88
N PHE A 210 -6.99 -32.15 4.43
CA PHE A 210 -5.91 -32.66 5.26
C PHE A 210 -5.09 -31.53 5.91
N TYR A 211 -4.97 -30.37 5.25
CA TYR A 211 -4.20 -29.23 5.77
C TYR A 211 -4.93 -28.54 6.92
N GLU A 212 -6.26 -28.60 6.94
CA GLU A 212 -7.12 -27.90 7.91
C GLU A 212 -7.00 -28.48 9.32
N GLU A 213 -6.58 -29.74 9.45
CA GLU A 213 -6.33 -30.41 10.73
C GLU A 213 -5.17 -29.77 11.50
N ILE A 214 -4.18 -29.19 10.79
CA ILE A 214 -2.99 -28.62 11.42
C ILE A 214 -3.25 -27.16 11.80
N LYS A 215 -3.87 -26.97 12.96
CA LYS A 215 -4.32 -25.64 13.45
C LYS A 215 -3.21 -24.62 13.71
N PHE A 216 -1.95 -25.04 13.84
CA PHE A 216 -0.83 -24.12 14.05
C PHE A 216 -0.16 -23.67 12.74
N PHE A 217 -0.51 -24.27 11.59
CA PHE A 217 -0.10 -23.76 10.29
C PHE A 217 -0.99 -22.57 9.88
N PRO A 218 -0.45 -21.61 9.10
CA PRO A 218 -1.27 -20.62 8.44
C PRO A 218 -2.35 -21.31 7.60
N ARG A 219 -3.52 -20.67 7.42
CA ARG A 219 -4.54 -21.21 6.52
C ARG A 219 -3.98 -21.26 5.10
N MET A 220 -3.85 -22.47 4.56
CA MET A 220 -3.26 -22.73 3.24
C MET A 220 -4.30 -22.95 2.13
N LYS A 221 -5.59 -23.07 2.48
CA LYS A 221 -6.65 -23.33 1.50
C LYS A 221 -6.99 -22.06 0.72
N TYR A 222 -6.71 -22.08 -0.57
CA TYR A 222 -7.10 -21.06 -1.54
C TYR A 222 -7.89 -21.68 -2.68
N PHE A 223 -8.66 -20.85 -3.40
CA PHE A 223 -9.36 -21.30 -4.60
C PHE A 223 -8.36 -21.38 -5.77
N PRO A 224 -8.23 -22.52 -6.48
CA PRO A 224 -7.31 -22.71 -7.60
C PRO A 224 -7.82 -22.02 -8.89
N GLY A 225 -8.21 -20.76 -8.79
CA GLY A 225 -8.70 -19.96 -9.91
C GLY A 225 -7.58 -19.25 -10.68
N VAL A 226 -7.93 -18.63 -11.80
CA VAL A 226 -7.03 -17.72 -12.51
C VAL A 226 -6.76 -16.49 -11.65
N ILE A 227 -5.49 -16.11 -11.56
CA ILE A 227 -5.01 -14.89 -10.92
C ILE A 227 -5.27 -13.72 -11.88
N GLY A 228 -6.44 -13.11 -11.77
CA GLY A 228 -6.82 -11.91 -12.52
C GLY A 228 -6.48 -10.59 -11.81
N GLY A 229 -7.05 -9.51 -12.35
CA GLY A 229 -6.93 -8.16 -11.79
C GLY A 229 -5.58 -7.48 -12.05
N HIS A 230 -5.41 -6.29 -11.49
CA HIS A 230 -4.30 -5.38 -11.78
C HIS A 230 -3.17 -5.37 -10.75
N CYS A 231 -3.22 -6.24 -9.74
CA CYS A 231 -2.22 -6.25 -8.66
C CYS A 231 -1.19 -7.36 -8.80
N VAL A 232 -1.61 -8.63 -8.78
CA VAL A 232 -0.68 -9.76 -8.57
C VAL A 232 0.29 -9.94 -9.73
N MET A 233 -0.21 -10.21 -10.94
CA MET A 233 0.63 -10.44 -12.11
C MET A 233 1.47 -9.21 -12.52
N PRO A 234 0.90 -7.98 -12.55
CA PRO A 234 1.69 -6.79 -12.81
C PRO A 234 2.81 -6.54 -11.79
N ASN A 235 2.55 -6.77 -10.49
CA ASN A 235 3.60 -6.59 -9.47
C ASN A 235 4.70 -7.65 -9.57
N ILE A 236 4.36 -8.89 -9.96
CA ILE A 236 5.35 -9.92 -10.28
C ILE A 236 6.21 -9.49 -11.48
N ALA A 237 5.62 -8.90 -12.51
CA ALA A 237 6.38 -8.38 -13.66
C ALA A 237 7.38 -7.30 -13.24
N ILE A 238 6.95 -6.33 -12.42
CA ILE A 238 7.84 -5.29 -11.86
C ILE A 238 9.00 -5.90 -11.08
N LEU A 239 8.76 -6.94 -10.27
CA LEU A 239 9.83 -7.63 -9.55
C LEU A 239 10.79 -8.33 -10.51
N LEU A 240 10.28 -9.03 -11.52
CA LEU A 240 11.08 -9.79 -12.48
C LEU A 240 11.95 -8.93 -13.40
N GLU A 241 11.59 -7.67 -13.64
CA GLU A 241 12.43 -6.71 -14.37
C GLU A 241 13.80 -6.50 -13.71
N ARG A 242 13.87 -6.61 -12.38
CA ARG A 242 15.09 -6.37 -11.60
C ARG A 242 15.64 -7.61 -10.88
N PHE A 243 14.77 -8.54 -10.51
CA PHE A 243 15.11 -9.70 -9.70
C PHE A 243 14.72 -10.98 -10.43
N PRO A 244 15.67 -11.60 -11.17
CA PRO A 244 15.47 -12.93 -11.72
C PRO A 244 15.09 -13.91 -10.61
N SER A 245 13.99 -14.64 -10.79
CA SER A 245 13.48 -15.56 -9.76
C SER A 245 12.67 -16.68 -10.38
N ASP A 246 13.16 -17.91 -10.24
CA ASP A 246 12.48 -19.11 -10.70
C ASP A 246 11.14 -19.31 -10.00
N LEU A 247 11.03 -18.92 -8.73
CA LEU A 247 9.79 -18.98 -7.99
C LEU A 247 8.72 -18.05 -8.59
N LEU A 248 9.10 -16.83 -8.96
CA LEU A 248 8.16 -15.90 -9.60
C LEU A 248 7.76 -16.37 -10.99
N GLN A 249 8.71 -16.93 -11.76
CA GLN A 249 8.43 -17.55 -13.05
C GLN A 249 7.48 -18.75 -12.92
N ALA A 250 7.61 -19.55 -11.86
CA ALA A 250 6.70 -20.66 -11.57
C ALA A 250 5.27 -20.17 -11.32
N ILE A 251 5.07 -19.05 -10.61
CA ILE A 251 3.74 -18.44 -10.41
C ILE A 251 3.15 -18.02 -11.76
N VAL A 252 3.91 -17.31 -12.59
CA VAL A 252 3.47 -16.87 -13.93
C VAL A 252 3.07 -18.07 -14.80
N ARG A 253 3.93 -19.09 -14.86
CA ARG A 253 3.68 -20.32 -15.62
C ARG A 253 2.44 -21.05 -15.10
N SER A 254 2.30 -21.20 -13.79
CA SER A 254 1.14 -21.86 -13.18
C SER A 254 -0.16 -21.17 -13.58
N ASN A 255 -0.18 -19.84 -13.56
CA ASN A 255 -1.38 -19.10 -13.94
C ASN A 255 -1.71 -19.22 -15.43
N MET A 256 -0.70 -19.15 -16.31
CA MET A 256 -0.87 -19.39 -17.74
C MET A 256 -1.44 -20.79 -18.04
N LEU A 257 -0.96 -21.81 -17.32
CA LEU A 257 -1.50 -23.17 -17.45
C LEU A 257 -2.95 -23.25 -16.96
N LYS A 258 -3.30 -22.51 -15.90
CA LYS A 258 -4.68 -22.44 -15.42
C LYS A 258 -5.60 -21.78 -16.44
N GLU A 259 -5.19 -20.67 -17.04
CA GLU A 259 -5.95 -20.00 -18.11
C GLU A 259 -6.23 -20.96 -19.27
N LYS A 260 -5.20 -21.64 -19.78
CA LYS A 260 -5.33 -22.62 -20.87
C LYS A 260 -6.25 -23.79 -20.51
N SER A 261 -6.29 -24.20 -19.25
CA SER A 261 -7.16 -25.30 -18.82
C SER A 261 -8.66 -24.96 -18.82
N LEU A 262 -8.99 -23.67 -18.93
CA LEU A 262 -10.37 -23.17 -19.01
C LEU A 262 -10.77 -22.81 -20.45
N GLU A 263 -9.85 -22.91 -21.42
CA GLU A 263 -10.17 -22.73 -22.83
C GLU A 263 -11.06 -23.89 -23.31
N PRO A 264 -12.07 -23.62 -24.17
CA PRO A 264 -13.03 -24.63 -24.65
C PRO A 264 -12.40 -25.77 -25.46
#